data_AF-A0A383DZN4-F1
#
_entry.id   AF-A0A383DZN4-F1
#
_cell.length_a   1.000
_cell.length_b   1.000
_cell.length_c   1.000
_cell.angle_alpha   90.00
_cell.angle_beta   90.00
_cell.angle_gamma   90.00
#
_symmetry.space_group_name_H-M   'P 1'
#
loop_
_entity.id
_entity.type
_entity.pdbx_description
1 polymer ?
#
loop_
_entity_poly.entity_id
_entity_poly.type
_entity_poly.pdbx_seq_one_letter_code
_entity_poly.pdbx_strand_id
1 'polypeptide(L)'
;QNLRAESIAALESVDYVAINRWPTAEETLRLLLPNYYVKGQEFEKLQDKTGKIQKEVEVVKEIKAEMRFTHEIVFSSSKLIKEHFPG
;
A
#
# COMPACT_ATOMS: atom_id res chain seq x y z
N GLN A 1 -4.55 12.44 -15.10
CA GLN A 1 -4.34 11.64 -13.88
C GLN A 1 -5.61 10.97 -13.34
N ASN A 2 -6.79 11.15 -13.96
CA ASN A 2 -8.05 10.59 -13.45
C ASN A 2 -8.26 9.09 -13.76
N LEU A 3 -7.81 8.60 -14.91
CA LEU A 3 -8.05 7.21 -15.34
C LEU A 3 -7.60 6.15 -14.31
N ARG A 4 -6.47 6.37 -13.61
CA ARG A 4 -6.03 5.44 -12.56
C ARG A 4 -6.96 5.44 -11.34
N ALA A 5 -7.43 6.61 -10.93
CA ALA A 5 -8.37 6.72 -9.82
C ALA A 5 -9.72 6.08 -10.19
N GLU A 6 -10.19 6.31 -11.42
CA GLU A 6 -11.40 5.68 -11.95
C GLU A 6 -11.28 4.15 -12.02
N SER A 7 -10.14 3.63 -12.47
CA SER A 7 -9.90 2.17 -12.49
C SER A 7 -9.91 1.56 -11.08
N ILE A 8 -9.35 2.24 -10.08
CA ILE A 8 -9.36 1.76 -8.68
C ILE A 8 -10.78 1.86 -8.10
N ALA A 9 -11.51 2.93 -8.41
CA ALA A 9 -12.89 3.13 -7.93
C ALA A 9 -13.88 2.12 -8.52
N ALA A 10 -13.55 1.52 -9.68
CA ALA A 10 -14.36 0.49 -10.30
C ALA A 10 -14.20 -0.90 -9.64
N LEU A 11 -13.27 -1.07 -8.69
CA LEU A 11 -13.10 -2.32 -7.97
C LEU A 11 -14.21 -2.51 -6.93
N GLU A 12 -14.81 -3.70 -6.88
CA GLU A 12 -15.91 -4.01 -5.95
C GLU A 12 -15.52 -3.82 -4.47
N SER A 13 -14.27 -4.10 -4.11
CA SER A 13 -13.77 -3.95 -2.74
C SER A 13 -13.42 -2.51 -2.33
N VAL A 14 -13.69 -1.51 -3.18
CA VAL A 14 -13.30 -0.12 -2.95
C VAL A 14 -14.53 0.76 -2.73
N ASP A 15 -14.73 1.21 -1.50
CA ASP A 15 -15.81 2.14 -1.16
C ASP A 15 -15.54 3.57 -1.65
N TYR A 16 -14.29 4.03 -1.54
CA TYR A 16 -13.89 5.40 -1.86
C TYR A 16 -12.47 5.48 -2.41
N VAL A 17 -12.27 6.40 -3.36
CA VAL A 17 -10.95 6.74 -3.90
C VAL A 17 -10.70 8.24 -3.75
N ALA A 18 -9.54 8.58 -3.18
CA ALA A 18 -9.07 9.95 -3.07
C ALA A 18 -7.71 10.09 -3.75
N ILE A 19 -7.52 11.19 -4.48
CA ILE A 19 -6.22 11.53 -5.05
C ILE A 19 -5.39 12.23 -3.96
N ASN A 20 -4.30 11.59 -3.53
CA ASN A 20 -3.32 12.22 -2.66
C ASN A 20 -2.66 13.39 -3.41
N ARG A 21 -2.84 14.62 -2.89
CA ARG A 21 -2.29 15.86 -3.48
C ARG A 21 -0.93 16.23 -2.89
N TRP A 22 -0.48 15.52 -1.86
CA TRP A 22 0.75 15.79 -1.14
C TRP A 22 1.88 14.86 -1.63
N PRO A 23 3.15 15.27 -1.45
CA PRO A 23 4.32 14.47 -1.84
C PRO A 23 4.49 13.18 -1.00
N THR A 24 3.84 13.11 0.16
CA THR A 24 3.82 11.95 1.07
C THR A 24 2.40 11.69 1.58
N ALA A 25 2.16 10.55 2.20
CA ALA A 25 0.84 10.22 2.75
C ALA A 25 0.56 10.89 4.11
N GLU A 26 1.54 11.56 4.72
CA GLU A 26 1.46 12.15 6.07
C GLU A 26 0.21 13.03 6.26
N GLU A 27 0.03 14.01 5.38
CA GLU A 27 -1.11 14.94 5.47
C GLU A 27 -2.44 14.25 5.20
N THR A 28 -2.45 13.28 4.28
CA THR A 28 -3.66 12.49 3.99
C THR A 28 -4.08 11.68 5.23
N LEU A 29 -3.11 11.08 5.93
CA LEU A 29 -3.37 10.30 7.14
C LEU A 29 -3.91 11.16 8.28
N ARG A 30 -3.36 12.36 8.48
CA ARG A 30 -3.85 13.32 9.48
C ARG A 30 -5.26 13.81 9.20
N LEU A 31 -5.63 13.94 7.93
CA LEU A 31 -6.97 14.39 7.53
C LEU A 31 -8.02 13.28 7.60
N LEU A 32 -7.67 12.07 7.17
CA LEU A 32 -8.61 10.95 7.11
C LEU A 32 -8.75 10.22 8.45
N LEU A 33 -7.72 10.26 9.31
CA LEU A 33 -7.68 9.56 10.59
C LEU A 33 -8.13 8.08 10.49
N PRO A 34 -7.55 7.28 9.58
CA PRO A 34 -7.94 5.89 9.43
C PRO A 34 -7.61 5.08 10.69
N ASN A 35 -8.34 3.99 10.95
CA ASN A 35 -7.95 3.05 12.00
C ASN A 35 -6.76 2.17 11.58
N TYR A 36 -6.66 1.84 10.30
CA TYR A 36 -5.62 0.98 9.75
C TYR A 36 -4.97 1.64 8.53
N TYR A 37 -3.64 1.64 8.49
CA TYR A 37 -2.86 2.03 7.33
C TYR A 37 -2.14 0.82 6.74
N VAL A 38 -2.51 0.44 5.53
CA VAL A 38 -2.05 -0.81 4.91
C VAL A 38 -1.06 -0.53 3.79
N LYS A 39 0.10 -1.21 3.80
CA LYS A 39 1.11 -1.17 2.73
C LYS A 39 1.53 -2.58 2.29
N GLY A 40 2.17 -2.70 1.13
CA GLY A 40 2.75 -3.97 0.68
C GLY A 40 3.92 -4.43 1.55
N GLN A 41 4.16 -5.74 1.62
CA GLN A 41 5.28 -6.38 2.34
C GLN A 41 6.67 -5.82 1.96
N GLU A 42 6.82 -5.24 0.77
CA GLU A 42 8.06 -4.57 0.34
C GLU A 42 8.49 -3.44 1.30
N PHE A 43 7.52 -2.86 2.01
CA PHE A 43 7.70 -1.79 2.97
C PHE A 43 7.84 -2.27 4.42
N GLU A 44 7.60 -3.56 4.69
CA GLU A 44 7.70 -4.15 6.03
C GLU A 44 9.12 -4.10 6.58
N LYS A 45 10.12 -4.26 5.71
CA LYS A 45 11.53 -4.19 6.11
C LYS A 45 12.01 -2.79 6.47
N LEU A 46 11.16 -1.76 6.30
CA LEU A 46 11.48 -0.35 6.58
C LEU A 46 12.77 0.15 5.92
N GLN A 47 13.32 -0.59 4.94
CA GLN A 47 14.54 -0.27 4.20
C GLN A 47 14.27 0.69 3.04
N ASP A 48 13.35 1.62 3.26
CA ASP A 48 13.12 2.67 2.31
C ASP A 48 14.27 3.68 2.42
N LYS A 49 15.18 3.64 1.45
CA LYS A 49 16.34 4.52 1.36
C LYS A 49 15.97 6.01 1.33
N THR A 50 14.69 6.36 1.16
CA THR A 50 14.21 7.74 1.12
C THR A 50 13.71 8.25 2.48
N GLY A 51 13.56 7.38 3.50
CA GLY A 51 13.13 7.76 4.85
C GLY A 51 11.67 8.20 4.98
N LYS A 52 10.90 8.21 3.89
CA LYS A 52 9.49 8.65 3.88
C LYS A 52 8.58 7.76 4.71
N ILE A 53 8.88 6.46 4.76
CA ILE A 53 8.09 5.49 5.52
C ILE A 53 8.18 5.72 7.01
N GLN A 54 9.35 6.15 7.50
CA GLN A 54 9.51 6.45 8.93
C GLN A 54 8.56 7.57 9.35
N LYS A 55 8.43 8.61 8.52
CA LYS A 55 7.48 9.70 8.75
C LYS A 55 6.03 9.22 8.71
N GLU A 56 5.67 8.36 7.75
CA GLU A 56 4.34 7.76 7.70
C GLU A 56 4.03 6.93 8.96
N VAL A 57 5.00 6.14 9.45
CA VAL A 57 4.88 5.36 10.69
C VAL A 57 4.68 6.28 11.89
N GLU A 58 5.41 7.39 11.98
CA GLU A 58 5.25 8.39 13.04
C GLU A 58 3.85 8.99 13.02
N VAL A 59 3.34 9.38 11.84
CA VAL A 59 1.98 9.91 11.70
C VAL A 59 0.93 8.85 12.06
N VAL A 60 1.10 7.61 11.64
CA VAL A 60 0.19 6.50 12.00
C VAL A 60 0.13 6.33 13.52
N LYS A 61 1.28 6.39 14.21
CA LYS A 61 1.34 6.37 15.68
C LYS A 61 0.69 7.60 16.30
N GLU A 62 0.93 8.79 15.75
CA GLU A 62 0.37 10.06 16.20
C GLU A 62 -1.16 10.03 16.19
N ILE A 63 -1.76 9.54 15.10
CA ILE A 63 -3.21 9.45 14.95
C ILE A 63 -3.83 8.20 15.60
N LYS A 64 -3.02 7.39 16.30
CA LYS A 64 -3.42 6.10 16.92
C LYS A 64 -4.00 5.10 15.91
N ALA A 65 -3.55 5.17 14.67
CA ALA A 65 -3.81 4.16 13.66
C ALA A 65 -2.83 3.00 13.81
N GLU A 66 -3.19 1.86 13.23
CA GLU A 66 -2.33 0.67 13.21
C GLU A 66 -1.79 0.44 11.80
N MET A 67 -0.47 0.25 11.69
CA MET A 67 0.15 -0.09 10.42
C MET A 67 0.06 -1.60 10.16
N ARG A 68 -0.44 -1.99 8.99
CA ARG A 68 -0.56 -3.38 8.56
C ARG A 68 0.12 -3.58 7.21
N PHE A 69 0.61 -4.79 6.97
CA PHE A 69 1.26 -5.14 5.71
C PHE A 69 0.54 -6.29 5.00
N THR A 70 0.26 -6.11 3.71
CA THR A 70 -0.26 -7.19 2.86
C THR A 70 0.88 -8.10 2.44
N HIS A 71 0.64 -9.40 2.63
CA HIS A 71 1.53 -10.46 2.20
C HIS A 71 0.95 -11.05 0.93
N GLU A 72 1.35 -10.50 -0.22
CA GLU A 72 1.01 -11.13 -1.49
C GLU A 72 1.89 -12.35 -1.70
N ILE A 73 1.24 -13.50 -1.89
CA ILE A 73 1.91 -14.66 -2.49
C ILE A 73 2.25 -14.23 -3.91
N VAL A 74 3.54 -13.97 -4.16
CA VAL A 74 4.02 -13.71 -5.52
C VAL A 74 3.82 -14.98 -6.32
N PHE A 75 2.70 -15.08 -7.04
CA PHE A 75 2.53 -16.06 -8.11
C PHE A 75 3.48 -15.68 -9.24
N SER A 76 4.74 -16.06 -9.10
CA SER A 76 5.67 -16.01 -10.20
C SER A 76 5.17 -17.00 -11.25
N SER A 77 4.78 -16.51 -12.43
CA SER A 77 4.44 -17.36 -13.58
C SER A 77 5.55 -18.37 -13.89
N SER A 78 6.80 -18.07 -13.50
CA SER A 78 7.95 -18.97 -13.60
C SER A 78 7.85 -20.21 -12.70
N LYS A 79 7.15 -20.15 -11.57
CA LYS A 79 6.92 -21.30 -10.67
C LYS A 79 5.92 -22.30 -11.26
N LEU A 80 4.80 -21.80 -11.80
CA LEU A 80 3.79 -22.63 -12.48
C LEU A 80 4.35 -23.32 -13.73
N ILE A 81 5.18 -22.62 -14.52
CA ILE A 81 5.83 -23.21 -15.70
C ILE A 81 6.83 -24.30 -15.29
N LYS A 82 7.62 -24.09 -14.23
CA LYS A 82 8.57 -25.10 -13.73
C LYS A 82 7.90 -26.37 -13.20
N GLU A 83 6.70 -26.26 -12.62
CA GLU A 83 5.97 -27.44 -12.13
C GLU A 83 5.22 -28.19 -13.23
N HIS A 84 4.76 -27.51 -14.29
CA HIS A 84 3.98 -28.15 -15.37
C HIS A 84 4.79 -28.51 -16.63
N PHE A 85 5.98 -27.92 -16.82
CA PHE A 85 6.90 -28.26 -17.91
C PHE A 85 8.31 -28.54 -17.35
N PRO A 86 8.51 -29.64 -16.60
CA PRO A 86 9.85 -30.15 -16.37
C PRO A 86 10.41 -30.59 -17.73
N GLY A 87 11.52 -29.98 -18.13
CA GLY A 87 12.30 -30.44 -19.28
C GLY A 87 12.94 -31.81 -19.03
#